data_AF-A0ABD1FM15-F1
#
_entry.id   AF-A0ABD1FM15-F1
#
_cell.length_a   1.000
_cell.length_b   1.000
_cell.length_c   1.000
_cell.angle_alpha   90.00
_cell.angle_beta   90.00
_cell.angle_gamma   90.00
#
_symmetry.space_group_name_H-M   'P 1'
#
loop_
_entity.id
_entity.type
_entity.pdbx_description
1 polymer ?
#
loop_
_entity_poly.entity_id
_entity_poly.type
_entity_poly.pdbx_seq_one_letter_code
_entity_poly.pdbx_strand_id
1 'polypeptide(L)' 'MRFKDSIDTVLATSFLQEFVDARRTAGLNNAPPCVRSSSPPKELEGSPDEALSANAGFVSFGIFPRHVEGRKLNRTI' A
#
# COMPACT_ATOMS: atom_id res chain seq x y z
N MET A 1 -9.30 1.15 1.98
CA MET A 1 -9.35 2.63 1.99
C MET A 1 -10.73 3.06 1.55
N ARG A 2 -11.37 4.00 2.27
CA ARG A 2 -12.76 4.41 2.04
C ARG A 2 -12.88 5.92 2.10
N PHE A 3 -12.52 6.59 1.02
CA PHE A 3 -12.61 8.05 0.90
C PHE A 3 -14.07 8.47 0.75
N LYS A 4 -14.52 9.49 1.50
CA LYS A 4 -15.91 9.98 1.41
C LYS A 4 -16.12 10.85 0.17
N ASP A 5 -15.10 11.62 -0.20
CA ASP A 5 -15.11 12.51 -1.35
C ASP A 5 -14.64 11.77 -2.62
N SER A 6 -15.32 12.02 -3.74
CA SER A 6 -14.95 11.45 -5.03
C SER A 6 -13.63 12.03 -5.55
N ILE A 7 -13.33 13.30 -5.26
CA ILE A 7 -12.06 13.95 -5.58
C ILE A 7 -10.93 13.25 -4.82
N ASP A 8 -11.10 13.00 -3.52
CA ASP A 8 -10.10 12.27 -2.72
C ASP A 8 -9.87 10.86 -3.25
N THR A 9 -10.93 10.20 -3.73
CA THR A 9 -10.81 8.87 -4.32
C THR A 9 -9.93 8.88 -5.57
N VAL A 10 -10.11 9.88 -6.45
CA VAL A 10 -9.29 10.05 -7.67
C VAL A 10 -7.85 10.42 -7.31
N LEU A 11 -7.66 11.37 -6.39
CA LEU A 11 -6.33 11.78 -5.94
C LEU A 11 -5.57 10.62 -5.29
N ALA A 12 -6.23 9.86 -4.41
CA ALA A 12 -5.63 8.69 -3.78
C ALA A 12 -5.27 7.62 -4.81
N THR A 13 -6.14 7.36 -5.79
CA THR A 13 -5.84 6.37 -6.83
C THR A 13 -4.58 6.74 -7.62
N SER A 14 -4.47 8.00 -8.06
CA SER A 14 -3.27 8.50 -8.76
C SER A 14 -2.03 8.47 -7.87
N PHE A 15 -2.14 8.94 -6.62
CA PHE A 15 -1.03 8.92 -5.67
C PHE A 15 -0.49 7.51 -5.41
N LEU A 16 -1.38 6.54 -5.20
CA LEU A 16 -1.00 5.16 -4.93
C LEU A 16 -0.36 4.50 -6.15
N GLN A 17 -0.81 4.84 -7.35
CA GLN A 17 -0.17 4.38 -8.58
C GLN A 17 1.27 4.91 -8.68
N GLU A 18 1.47 6.21 -8.50
CA GLU A 18 2.81 6.82 -8.49
C GLU A 18 3.69 6.26 -7.37
N PHE A 19 3.11 5.97 -6.20
CA PHE A 19 3.83 5.41 -5.06
C PHE A 19 4.41 4.02 -5.34
N VAL A 20 3.70 3.19 -6.11
CA VAL A 20 4.22 1.89 -6.59
C VAL A 20 5.43 2.10 -7.50
N ASP A 21 5.36 3.09 -8.38
CA ASP A 21 6.44 3.38 -9.33
C ASP A 21 7.62 4.13 -8.70
N ALA A 22 7.43 4.80 -7.57
CA ALA A 22 8.46 5.57 -6.87
C ALA A 22 9.70 4.73 -6.54
N ARG A 23 9.55 3.43 -6.26
CA ARG A 23 10.67 2.53 -5.94
C ARG A 23 11.66 2.37 -7.11
N ARG A 24 11.26 2.69 -8.35
CA ARG A 24 12.14 2.68 -9.52
C ARG A 24 13.16 3.83 -9.49
N THR A 25 12.96 4.83 -8.65
CA THR A 25 13.88 5.95 -8.48
C THR A 25 15.20 5.47 -7.90
N ALA A 26 16.31 5.94 -8.48
CA ALA A 26 17.65 5.66 -7.97
C ALA A 26 17.76 6.03 -6.48
N GLY A 27 18.29 5.11 -5.68
CA GLY A 27 18.41 5.28 -4.22
C GLY A 27 17.25 4.72 -3.40
N LEU A 28 16.10 4.39 -4.02
CA LEU A 28 14.94 3.79 -3.32
C LEU A 28 14.86 2.27 -3.44
N ASN A 29 15.87 1.60 -4.01
CA ASN A 29 15.90 0.14 -4.19
C ASN A 29 15.76 -0.66 -2.88
N ASN A 30 16.17 -0.08 -1.74
CA ASN A 30 16.06 -0.69 -0.42
C ASN A 30 14.75 -0.36 0.31
N ALA A 31 13.87 0.45 -0.28
CA ALA A 31 12.55 0.70 0.27
C ALA A 31 11.67 -0.57 0.14
N PRO A 32 10.65 -0.72 1.00
CA PRO A 32 9.69 -1.81 0.85
C PRO A 32 9.06 -1.82 -0.56
N PRO A 33 9.07 -2.96 -1.29
CA PRO A 33 8.23 -3.10 -2.47
C PRO A 33 6.77 -2.92 -2.07
N CYS A 34 6.00 -2.26 -2.92
CA CYS A 34 4.56 -2.22 -2.79
C CYS A 34 3.89 -2.46 -4.13
N VAL A 35 2.63 -2.91 -4.06
CA VAL A 35 1.77 -3.13 -5.23
C VAL A 35 0.38 -2.57 -4.93
N ARG A 36 -0.28 -2.05 -5.95
CA ARG A 36 -1.68 -1.61 -5.89
C ARG A 36 -2.56 -2.57 -6.69
N SER A 37 -3.72 -2.93 -6.16
CA SER A 37 -4.73 -3.73 -6.83
C SER A 37 -6.10 -3.06 -6.74
N SER A 38 -6.90 -3.15 -7.80
CA SER A 38 -8.30 -2.69 -7.75
C SER A 38 -9.22 -3.70 -7.02
N SER A 39 -8.84 -4.98 -6.97
CA SER A 39 -9.58 -6.02 -6.26
C SER A 39 -8.88 -6.42 -4.95
N PRO A 40 -9.62 -6.95 -3.96
CA PRO A 40 -9.02 -7.47 -2.74
C PRO A 40 -7.97 -8.54 -3.04
N PRO A 41 -6.80 -8.50 -2.38
CA PRO A 41 -5.82 -9.58 -2.48
C PRO A 41 -6.34 -10.84 -1.77
N LYS A 42 -5.87 -12.03 -2.20
CA LYS A 42 -6.38 -13.32 -1.72
C LYS A 42 -6.15 -13.53 -0.22
N GLU A 43 -5.13 -12.89 0.32
CA GLU A 43 -4.80 -12.88 1.73
C GLU A 43 -5.91 -12.28 2.60
N LEU A 44 -6.84 -11.52 2.01
CA LEU A 44 -8.05 -11.02 2.69
C LEU A 44 -9.27 -11.94 2.54
N GLU A 45 -9.18 -13.09 1.87
CA GLU A 45 -10.29 -14.04 1.80
C GLU A 45 -10.79 -14.43 3.21
N GLY A 46 -12.10 -14.42 3.41
CA GLY A 46 -12.73 -14.65 4.72
C GLY A 46 -12.74 -13.44 5.67
N SER A 47 -12.16 -12.31 5.26
CA SER A 47 -12.29 -11.04 6.01
C SER A 47 -13.72 -10.47 5.90
N PRO A 48 -14.15 -9.64 6.85
CA PRO A 48 -15.44 -8.95 6.77
C PRO A 48 -15.57 -8.14 5.47
N ASP A 49 -16.79 -8.01 4.95
CA ASP A 49 -17.08 -7.28 3.70
C ASP A 49 -16.56 -5.82 3.72
N GLU A 50 -16.55 -5.20 4.89
CA GLU A 50 -15.99 -3.87 5.09
C GLU A 50 -14.49 -3.81 4.75
N ALA A 51 -13.73 -4.84 5.07
CA ALA A 51 -12.31 -4.96 4.72
C ALA A 51 -12.11 -5.27 3.22
N LEU A 52 -13.10 -5.86 2.56
CA LEU A 52 -13.09 -6.18 1.13
C LEU A 52 -13.57 -5.02 0.24
N SER A 53 -13.95 -3.89 0.84
CA SER A 53 -14.48 -2.72 0.14
C SER A 53 -13.47 -1.57 0.19
N ALA A 54 -12.84 -1.25 -0.95
CA ALA A 54 -11.94 -0.11 -1.07
C ALA A 54 -12.14 0.66 -2.38
N ASN A 55 -12.40 1.98 -2.29
CA ASN A 55 -12.71 2.81 -3.46
C ASN A 55 -11.49 3.38 -4.19
N ALA A 56 -10.31 3.42 -3.55
CA ALA A 56 -9.03 3.70 -4.21
C ALA A 56 -8.19 2.43 -4.49
N GLY A 57 -8.76 1.26 -4.22
CA GLY A 57 -8.08 -0.04 -4.26
C GLY A 57 -7.30 -0.40 -3.00
N PHE A 58 -6.52 -1.47 -3.12
CA PHE A 58 -5.74 -2.13 -2.09
C PHE A 58 -4.26 -1.90 -2.33
N VAL A 59 -3.50 -1.69 -1.26
CA VAL A 59 -2.05 -1.53 -1.33
C VAL A 59 -1.42 -2.55 -0.40
N SER A 60 -0.48 -3.33 -0.94
CA SER A 60 0.25 -4.34 -0.18
C SER A 60 1.73 -3.97 -0.14
N PHE A 61 2.34 -4.06 1.04
CA PHE A 61 3.76 -3.79 1.26
C PHE A 61 4.52 -5.09 1.58
N GLY A 62 5.63 -5.32 0.89
CA GLY A 62 6.57 -6.38 1.24
C GLY A 62 7.58 -5.89 2.27
N ILE A 63 7.38 -6.26 3.53
CA ILE A 63 8.30 -5.92 4.63
C ILE A 63 9.32 -7.06 4.80
N PHE A 64 10.61 -6.76 4.64
CA PHE A 64 11.72 -7.67 4.84
C PHE A 64 12.47 -7.33 6.14
N PRO A 65 13.31 -8.24 6.68
CA PRO A 65 14.06 -8.00 7.91
C PRO A 65 14.84 -6.67 7.92
N ARG A 66 15.47 -6.32 6.78
CA ARG A 66 16.21 -5.05 6.61
C ARG A 66 15.40 -3.78 6.90
N HIS A 67 14.07 -3.84 6.85
CA HIS A 67 13.17 -2.71 7.12
C HIS A 67 12.87 -2.57 8.61
N VAL A 68 12.91 -3.65 9.39
CA VAL A 68 12.43 -3.67 10.79
C VAL A 68 13.50 -4.08 11.82
N GLU A 69 14.67 -4.55 11.39
CA GLU A 69 15.74 -4.95 12.30
C GLU A 69 16.26 -3.81 13.20
N GLY A 70 16.47 -4.13 14.47
CA GLY A 70 17.06 -3.24 15.48
C GLY A 70 16.25 -1.96 15.69
N ARG A 71 16.92 -0.80 15.59
CA ARG A 71 16.28 0.51 15.82
C ARG A 71 15.32 0.95 14.71
N LYS A 72 15.20 0.18 13.62
CA LYS A 72 14.32 0.52 12.49
C LYS A 72 12.86 0.14 12.74
N LEU A 73 12.59 -0.80 13.64
CA LEU A 73 11.23 -1.22 13.98
C LEU A 73 10.37 -0.02 14.37
N ASN A 74 10.80 0.74 15.37
CA ASN A 74 10.08 1.93 15.89
C ASN A 74 9.90 3.07 14.89
N ARG A 75 10.62 3.05 13.76
CA ARG A 75 10.45 4.03 12.67
C ARG A 75 9.50 3.53 11.58
N THR A 76 9.26 2.23 11.55
CA THR A 76 8.49 1.56 10.50
C THR A 76 7.04 1.32 10.93
N ILE A 77 6.80 1.10 12.23
CA ILE A 77 5.49 0.88 12.84
C ILE A 77 4.88 2.15 13.41
#